data_AF-A0A1W5ZTB2-F1
#
_entry.id   AF-A0A1W5ZTB2-F1
#
_cell.length_a   1.000
_cell.length_b   1.000
_cell.length_c   1.000
_cell.angle_alpha   90.00
_cell.angle_beta   90.00
_cell.angle_gamma   90.00
#
_symmetry.space_group_name_H-M   'P 1'
#
loop_
_entity.id
_entity.type
_entity.pdbx_description
1 polymer ?
#
loop_
_entity_poly.entity_id
_entity_poly.type
_entity_poly.pdbx_seq_one_letter_code
_entity_poly.pdbx_strand_id
1 'polypeptide(L)'
;MELWFLELIKGLGRMFIQPYLYIAVLMVLFLSQRRIKEERKAFGTRIFDRFSEWKGTLATSLIAGGCLSIFSLGAGMVLPLSFLWLLGLALILVSLPLKLSMYSASYSLGITALMLLALPYMPEYGPIESWKVSLLETPMTSIAVLMSVMLFVEAVLLLRTSKAQTFPERIKGSRGMWTGQHRSTKMAIVPFVALFPAGSIEALASWWPLLHIGEESFGLVLVPFVIGWEWVAKGQSPEKVAKTIGRHTFVVAIFVLLLTIGSIIYNPLSLAAIGAGLVGRIFIQVLHRLKEGGQSFFSPDARGLRVLGVIPKSPGAQMGLTPGELIVRVNARQVRTERQFYEALQLNGGFNKIEVRDEWGENRYVQRALYEGEHYELGLVFLEPPEREETVGLYV
;
A
#
# COMPACT_ATOMS: atom_id res chain seq x y z
N MET A 1 -31.87 -16.20 -13.46
CA MET A 1 -30.98 -15.11 -13.95
C MET A 1 -31.43 -13.74 -13.43
N GLU A 2 -32.70 -13.35 -13.57
CA GLU A 2 -33.21 -12.05 -13.09
C GLU A 2 -33.01 -11.83 -11.58
N LEU A 3 -33.29 -12.85 -10.75
CA LEU A 3 -33.15 -12.78 -9.29
C LEU A 3 -31.69 -12.51 -8.87
N TRP A 4 -30.72 -13.19 -9.48
CA TRP A 4 -29.30 -12.98 -9.25
C TRP A 4 -28.84 -11.59 -9.67
N PHE A 5 -29.34 -11.09 -10.81
CA PHE A 5 -29.04 -9.74 -11.27
C PHE A 5 -29.60 -8.66 -10.33
N LEU A 6 -30.83 -8.83 -9.86
CA LEU A 6 -31.44 -7.94 -8.88
C LEU A 6 -30.69 -7.95 -7.54
N GLU A 7 -30.28 -9.12 -7.04
CA GLU A 7 -29.46 -9.19 -5.83
C GLU A 7 -28.07 -8.57 -6.02
N LEU A 8 -27.48 -8.64 -7.21
CA LEU A 8 -26.21 -7.97 -7.51
C LEU A 8 -26.36 -6.44 -7.50
N ILE A 9 -27.44 -5.90 -8.04
CA ILE A 9 -27.76 -4.46 -7.94
C ILE A 9 -27.98 -4.04 -6.48
N LYS A 10 -28.75 -4.82 -5.72
CA LYS A 10 -28.92 -4.56 -4.28
C LYS A 10 -27.59 -4.65 -3.53
N GLY A 11 -26.74 -5.62 -3.88
CA GLY A 11 -25.40 -5.79 -3.34
C GLY A 11 -24.49 -4.59 -3.61
N LEU A 12 -24.54 -4.02 -4.82
CA LEU A 12 -23.88 -2.75 -5.16
C LEU A 12 -24.40 -1.58 -4.31
N GLY A 13 -25.72 -1.49 -4.09
CA GLY A 13 -26.31 -0.48 -3.21
C GLY A 13 -25.83 -0.62 -1.75
N ARG A 14 -25.76 -1.86 -1.24
CA ARG A 14 -25.28 -2.17 0.11
C ARG A 14 -23.81 -1.78 0.32
N MET A 15 -22.98 -1.80 -0.73
CA MET A 15 -21.58 -1.34 -0.66
C MET A 15 -21.46 0.10 -0.14
N PHE A 16 -22.37 0.99 -0.54
CA PHE A 16 -22.35 2.41 -0.14
C PHE A 16 -22.85 2.64 1.29
N ILE A 17 -23.49 1.66 1.90
CA ILE A 17 -23.91 1.73 3.32
C ILE A 17 -22.71 1.40 4.22
N GLN A 18 -21.78 0.58 3.73
CA GLN A 18 -20.62 0.15 4.51
C GLN A 18 -19.60 1.29 4.68
N PRO A 19 -18.95 1.41 5.86
CA PRO A 19 -18.05 2.53 6.15
C PRO A 19 -16.71 2.45 5.41
N TYR A 20 -16.37 1.30 4.81
CA TYR A 20 -15.06 0.99 4.24
C TYR A 20 -14.59 2.00 3.18
N LEU A 21 -15.43 2.33 2.20
CA LEU A 21 -15.08 3.25 1.12
C LEU A 21 -14.82 4.66 1.66
N TYR A 22 -15.67 5.12 2.58
CA TYR A 22 -15.53 6.44 3.19
C TYR A 22 -14.24 6.53 4.00
N ILE A 23 -13.94 5.49 4.81
CA ILE A 23 -12.68 5.40 5.56
C ILE A 23 -11.48 5.45 4.61
N ALA A 24 -11.49 4.66 3.53
CA ALA A 24 -10.41 4.62 2.54
C ALA A 24 -10.19 5.98 1.87
N VAL A 25 -11.26 6.63 1.40
CA VAL A 25 -11.21 7.94 0.76
C VAL A 25 -10.68 9.00 1.73
N LEU A 26 -11.22 9.06 2.95
CA LEU A 26 -10.80 10.04 3.96
C LEU A 26 -9.33 9.87 4.33
N MET A 27 -8.87 8.64 4.52
CA MET A 27 -7.47 8.38 4.83
C MET A 27 -6.53 8.76 3.71
N VAL A 28 -6.87 8.43 2.47
CA VAL A 28 -6.02 8.78 1.33
C VAL A 28 -5.97 10.29 1.14
N LEU A 29 -7.09 11.00 1.32
CA LEU A 29 -7.09 12.45 1.31
C LEU A 29 -6.20 13.02 2.41
N PHE A 30 -6.34 12.55 3.64
CA PHE A 30 -5.53 13.03 4.77
C PHE A 30 -4.03 12.81 4.54
N LEU A 31 -3.63 11.58 4.17
CA LEU A 31 -2.24 11.21 3.98
C LEU A 31 -1.61 11.90 2.77
N SER A 32 -2.37 12.05 1.70
CA SER A 32 -1.92 12.80 0.53
C SER A 32 -1.66 14.26 0.85
N GLN A 33 -2.52 14.91 1.62
CA GLN A 33 -2.31 16.30 2.03
C GLN A 33 -1.07 16.43 2.93
N ARG A 34 -0.88 15.49 3.86
CA ARG A 34 0.33 15.43 4.69
C ARG A 34 1.59 15.28 3.84
N ARG A 35 1.59 14.33 2.91
CA ARG A 35 2.70 14.09 1.98
C ARG A 35 2.99 15.32 1.12
N ILE A 36 1.98 15.95 0.53
CA ILE A 36 2.17 17.16 -0.31
C ILE A 36 2.76 18.32 0.51
N LYS A 37 2.35 18.47 1.78
CA LYS A 37 2.92 19.48 2.68
C LYS A 37 4.39 19.19 2.98
N GLU A 38 4.73 17.93 3.23
CA GLU A 38 6.11 17.48 3.45
C GLU A 38 6.96 17.64 2.17
N GLU A 39 6.44 17.28 1.00
CA GLU A 39 7.09 17.47 -0.32
C GLU A 39 7.39 18.95 -0.59
N ARG A 40 6.40 19.85 -0.44
CA ARG A 40 6.61 21.29 -0.65
C ARG A 40 7.62 21.88 0.34
N LYS A 41 7.63 21.40 1.58
CA LYS A 41 8.60 21.82 2.59
C LYS A 41 10.02 21.33 2.26
N ALA A 42 10.15 20.09 1.78
CA ALA A 42 11.43 19.48 1.48
C ALA A 42 12.02 19.91 0.14
N PHE A 43 11.19 20.12 -0.88
CA PHE A 43 11.59 20.29 -2.28
C PHE A 43 11.09 21.57 -2.94
N GLY A 44 10.30 22.41 -2.25
CA GLY A 44 9.71 23.63 -2.80
C GLY A 44 8.53 23.40 -3.76
N THR A 45 8.47 22.22 -4.37
CA THR A 45 7.40 21.80 -5.28
C THR A 45 6.76 20.48 -4.85
N ARG A 46 5.62 20.18 -5.46
CA ARG A 46 4.95 18.88 -5.32
C ARG A 46 5.52 17.93 -6.36
N ILE A 47 6.01 16.78 -5.91
CA ILE A 47 6.59 15.77 -6.80
C ILE A 47 5.48 14.89 -7.36
N PHE A 48 4.54 14.43 -6.51
CA PHE A 48 3.53 13.45 -6.91
C PHE A 48 2.08 13.97 -6.82
N ASP A 49 1.23 13.46 -7.72
CA ASP A 49 -0.20 13.75 -7.73
C ASP A 49 -0.94 13.30 -6.46
N ARG A 50 -2.15 13.83 -6.23
CA ARG A 50 -2.88 13.77 -4.94
C ARG A 50 -3.36 12.36 -4.66
N PHE A 51 -3.61 11.56 -5.69
CA PHE A 51 -4.09 10.19 -5.54
C PHE A 51 -3.02 9.18 -5.96
N SER A 52 -1.74 9.54 -5.79
CA SER A 52 -0.64 8.64 -6.14
C SER A 52 -0.60 7.39 -5.26
N GLU A 53 -1.24 7.43 -4.09
CA GLU A 53 -1.43 6.32 -3.15
C GLU A 53 -2.23 5.15 -3.75
N TRP A 54 -3.13 5.42 -4.70
CA TRP A 54 -3.94 4.39 -5.40
C TRP A 54 -3.36 3.97 -6.75
N LYS A 55 -2.41 4.72 -7.29
CA LYS A 55 -1.83 4.41 -8.60
C LYS A 55 -1.11 3.07 -8.54
N GLY A 56 -1.48 2.17 -9.46
CA GLY A 56 -0.88 0.85 -9.62
C GLY A 56 -1.52 -0.26 -8.77
N THR A 57 -2.59 0.02 -8.02
CA THR A 57 -3.27 -1.01 -7.18
C THR A 57 -4.59 -1.50 -7.79
N LEU A 58 -5.28 -0.66 -8.57
CA LEU A 58 -6.62 -0.96 -9.11
C LEU A 58 -6.71 -2.29 -9.89
N ALA A 59 -5.85 -2.49 -10.89
CA ALA A 59 -5.93 -3.68 -11.75
C ALA A 59 -5.74 -4.99 -10.95
N THR A 60 -4.73 -5.02 -10.08
CA THR A 60 -4.47 -6.14 -9.18
C THR A 60 -5.62 -6.39 -8.21
N SER A 61 -6.21 -5.34 -7.65
CA SER A 61 -7.30 -5.46 -6.70
C SER A 61 -8.60 -5.91 -7.35
N LEU A 62 -8.89 -5.48 -8.59
CA LEU A 62 -10.06 -5.95 -9.34
C LEU A 62 -9.93 -7.42 -9.74
N ILE A 63 -8.75 -7.84 -10.22
CA ILE A 63 -8.50 -9.25 -10.58
C ILE A 63 -8.62 -10.13 -9.32
N ALA A 64 -7.95 -9.73 -8.23
CA ALA A 64 -8.01 -10.48 -6.97
C ALA A 64 -9.43 -10.51 -6.39
N GLY A 65 -10.15 -9.39 -6.44
CA GLY A 65 -11.54 -9.28 -6.00
C GLY A 65 -12.48 -10.17 -6.82
N GLY A 66 -12.28 -10.24 -8.13
CA GLY A 66 -13.00 -11.17 -9.02
C GLY A 66 -12.73 -12.63 -8.68
N CYS A 67 -11.45 -13.02 -8.52
CA CYS A 67 -11.08 -14.37 -8.11
C CYS A 67 -11.67 -14.74 -6.74
N LEU A 68 -11.60 -13.83 -5.76
CA LEU A 68 -12.20 -14.03 -4.45
C LEU A 68 -13.73 -14.09 -4.52
N SER A 69 -14.37 -13.33 -5.40
CA SER A 69 -15.83 -13.40 -5.60
C SER A 69 -16.24 -14.78 -6.12
N ILE A 70 -15.54 -15.30 -7.13
CA ILE A 70 -15.79 -16.65 -7.66
C ILE A 70 -15.61 -17.69 -6.56
N PHE A 71 -14.53 -17.61 -5.79
CA PHE A 71 -14.27 -18.52 -4.69
C PHE A 71 -15.32 -18.41 -3.58
N SER A 72 -15.65 -17.18 -3.16
CA SER A 72 -16.63 -16.89 -2.10
C SER A 72 -18.01 -17.41 -2.48
N LEU A 73 -18.45 -17.19 -3.72
CA LEU A 73 -19.74 -17.67 -4.20
C LEU A 73 -19.72 -19.19 -4.40
N GLY A 74 -18.66 -19.76 -4.95
CA GLY A 74 -18.53 -21.20 -5.16
C GLY A 74 -18.46 -22.01 -3.87
N ALA A 75 -17.71 -21.52 -2.88
CA ALA A 75 -17.64 -22.13 -1.55
C ALA A 75 -18.88 -21.81 -0.68
N GLY A 76 -19.69 -20.84 -1.08
CA GLY A 76 -20.80 -20.35 -0.27
C GLY A 76 -20.34 -19.70 1.03
N MET A 77 -19.33 -18.84 0.98
CA MET A 77 -18.88 -18.09 2.16
C MET A 77 -19.96 -17.07 2.55
N VAL A 78 -20.63 -17.33 3.67
CA VAL A 78 -21.65 -16.46 4.25
C VAL A 78 -21.01 -15.52 5.27
N LEU A 79 -21.21 -14.21 5.08
CA LEU A 79 -20.75 -13.13 5.95
C LEU A 79 -21.96 -12.38 6.50
N PRO A 80 -22.29 -12.53 7.80
CA PRO A 80 -23.36 -11.76 8.44
C PRO A 80 -23.14 -10.25 8.33
N LEU A 81 -24.21 -9.47 8.22
CA LEU A 81 -24.12 -8.01 8.21
C LEU A 81 -23.46 -7.47 9.49
N SER A 82 -23.74 -8.11 10.63
CA SER A 82 -23.13 -7.81 11.92
C SER A 82 -21.60 -7.91 11.86
N PHE A 83 -21.06 -8.96 11.22
CA PHE A 83 -19.62 -9.14 11.01
C PHE A 83 -19.03 -8.04 10.13
N LEU A 84 -19.71 -7.64 9.05
CA LEU A 84 -19.25 -6.54 8.21
C LEU A 84 -19.18 -5.21 8.98
N TRP A 85 -20.19 -4.90 9.80
CA TRP A 85 -20.15 -3.74 10.68
C TRP A 85 -19.01 -3.82 11.71
N LEU A 86 -18.76 -5.00 12.29
CA LEU A 86 -17.64 -5.21 13.22
C LEU A 86 -16.29 -5.01 12.53
N LEU A 87 -16.11 -5.52 11.31
CA LEU A 87 -14.92 -5.28 10.49
C LEU A 87 -14.77 -3.79 10.15
N GLY A 88 -15.88 -3.08 9.94
CA GLY A 88 -15.90 -1.62 9.78
C GLY A 88 -15.38 -0.90 11.02
N LEU A 89 -15.84 -1.32 12.22
CA LEU A 89 -15.34 -0.81 13.50
C LEU A 89 -13.84 -1.11 13.68
N ALA A 90 -13.39 -2.32 13.37
CA ALA A 90 -11.97 -2.68 13.42
C ALA A 90 -11.13 -1.80 12.48
N LEU A 91 -11.64 -1.48 11.28
CA LEU A 91 -10.97 -0.55 10.37
C LEU A 91 -10.93 0.89 10.90
N ILE A 92 -11.97 1.35 11.61
CA ILE A 92 -11.93 2.64 12.30
C ILE A 92 -10.79 2.63 13.35
N LEU A 93 -10.66 1.58 14.15
CA LEU A 93 -9.57 1.46 15.13
C LEU A 93 -8.19 1.46 14.46
N VAL A 94 -8.03 0.69 13.38
CA VAL A 94 -6.82 0.66 12.54
C VAL A 94 -6.52 2.04 11.94
N SER A 95 -7.53 2.90 11.79
CA SER A 95 -7.37 4.26 11.26
C SER A 95 -6.87 5.27 12.27
N LEU A 96 -7.09 5.06 13.57
CA LEU A 96 -6.74 6.03 14.61
C LEU A 96 -5.26 6.47 14.60
N PRO A 97 -4.26 5.59 14.35
CA PRO A 97 -2.86 6.00 14.29
C PRO A 97 -2.49 6.85 13.06
N LEU A 98 -3.38 7.01 12.09
CA LEU A 98 -3.16 7.75 10.84
C LEU A 98 -1.92 7.25 10.06
N LYS A 99 -1.72 5.93 10.03
CA LYS A 99 -0.62 5.24 9.33
C LYS A 99 -1.14 4.07 8.52
N LEU A 100 -0.70 3.92 7.26
CA LEU A 100 -1.14 2.79 6.43
C LEU A 100 -0.45 1.48 6.76
N SER A 101 0.60 1.48 7.59
CA SER A 101 1.23 0.24 8.04
C SER A 101 0.25 -0.68 8.80
N MET A 102 -0.78 -0.11 9.43
CA MET A 102 -1.80 -0.83 10.20
C MET A 102 -2.93 -1.38 9.32
N TYR A 103 -3.04 -0.92 8.06
CA TYR A 103 -4.09 -1.35 7.12
C TYR A 103 -3.83 -2.70 6.45
N SER A 104 -2.85 -3.46 6.93
CA SER A 104 -2.64 -4.84 6.49
C SER A 104 -3.86 -5.70 6.85
N ALA A 105 -4.18 -6.66 5.99
CA ALA A 105 -5.29 -7.57 6.20
C ALA A 105 -5.18 -8.35 7.52
N SER A 106 -3.95 -8.68 7.95
CA SER A 106 -3.70 -9.32 9.24
C SER A 106 -4.22 -8.51 10.42
N TYR A 107 -4.09 -7.18 10.39
CA TYR A 107 -4.50 -6.34 11.52
C TYR A 107 -6.00 -6.10 11.53
N SER A 108 -6.60 -5.75 10.38
CA SER A 108 -8.05 -5.50 10.31
C SER A 108 -8.86 -6.75 10.66
N LEU A 109 -8.52 -7.90 10.08
CA LEU A 109 -9.20 -9.17 10.37
C LEU A 109 -8.77 -9.76 11.71
N GLY A 110 -7.51 -9.59 12.12
CA GLY A 110 -7.04 -10.03 13.43
C GLY A 110 -7.70 -9.28 14.58
N ILE A 111 -7.84 -7.95 14.48
CA ILE A 111 -8.59 -7.14 15.46
C ILE A 111 -10.07 -7.55 15.46
N THR A 112 -10.67 -7.78 14.30
CA THR A 112 -12.06 -8.26 14.21
C THR A 112 -12.23 -9.61 14.93
N ALA A 113 -11.30 -10.55 14.74
CA ALA A 113 -11.30 -11.82 15.45
C ALA A 113 -11.09 -11.67 16.96
N LEU A 114 -10.18 -10.79 17.39
CA LEU A 114 -9.99 -10.49 18.82
C LEU A 114 -11.25 -9.87 19.45
N MET A 115 -11.95 -8.99 18.73
CA MET A 115 -13.24 -8.45 19.18
C MET A 115 -14.29 -9.55 19.34
N LEU A 116 -14.37 -10.48 18.38
CA LEU A 116 -15.27 -11.64 18.47
C LEU A 116 -14.93 -12.54 19.67
N LEU A 117 -13.63 -12.76 19.96
CA LEU A 117 -13.21 -13.52 21.14
C LEU A 117 -13.50 -12.81 22.46
N ALA A 118 -13.51 -11.48 22.47
CA ALA A 118 -13.86 -10.69 23.65
C ALA A 118 -15.39 -10.62 23.89
N LEU A 119 -16.18 -10.89 22.84
CA LEU A 119 -17.63 -10.72 22.83
C LEU A 119 -18.39 -11.56 23.89
N PRO A 120 -18.03 -12.83 24.18
CA PRO A 120 -18.69 -13.61 25.23
C PRO A 120 -18.57 -13.00 26.63
N TYR A 121 -17.52 -12.23 26.89
CA TYR A 121 -17.26 -11.59 28.19
C TYR A 121 -17.97 -10.25 28.35
N MET A 122 -18.63 -9.75 27.30
CA MET A 122 -19.35 -8.49 27.36
C MET A 122 -20.75 -8.70 27.96
N PRO A 123 -21.17 -7.81 28.88
CA PRO A 123 -22.49 -7.85 29.48
C PRO A 123 -23.60 -7.67 28.43
N GLU A 124 -24.70 -8.37 28.62
CA GLU A 124 -25.85 -8.35 27.71
C GLU A 124 -26.72 -7.12 28.00
N TYR A 125 -26.69 -6.16 27.09
CA TYR A 125 -27.48 -4.94 27.20
C TYR A 125 -28.27 -4.66 25.91
N GLY A 126 -29.60 -4.80 25.99
CA GLY A 126 -30.54 -4.26 25.00
C GLY A 126 -30.36 -4.77 23.56
N PRO A 127 -30.54 -3.92 22.52
CA PRO A 127 -30.50 -4.31 21.10
C PRO A 127 -29.22 -5.03 20.64
N ILE A 128 -28.15 -4.93 21.43
CA ILE A 128 -26.84 -5.54 21.18
C ILE A 128 -26.91 -7.06 21.28
N GLU A 129 -27.89 -7.63 22.00
CA GLU A 129 -28.05 -9.07 22.17
C GLU A 129 -28.28 -9.80 20.83
N SER A 130 -29.16 -9.26 19.98
CA SER A 130 -29.42 -9.81 18.64
C SER A 130 -28.16 -9.80 17.74
N TRP A 131 -27.34 -8.75 17.85
CA TRP A 131 -26.08 -8.65 17.11
C TRP A 131 -25.03 -9.59 17.71
N LYS A 132 -25.03 -9.78 19.04
CA LYS A 132 -24.12 -10.68 19.75
C LYS A 132 -24.31 -12.12 19.28
N VAL A 133 -25.55 -12.60 19.19
CA VAL A 133 -25.86 -13.96 18.68
C VAL A 133 -25.33 -14.13 17.25
N SER A 134 -25.69 -13.23 16.33
CA SER A 134 -25.26 -13.28 14.93
C SER A 134 -23.72 -13.21 14.76
N LEU A 135 -23.02 -12.46 15.63
CA LEU A 135 -21.57 -12.37 15.62
C LEU A 135 -20.90 -13.65 16.14
N LEU A 136 -21.46 -14.27 17.18
CA LEU A 136 -20.93 -15.52 17.74
C LEU A 136 -21.10 -16.71 16.78
N GLU A 137 -22.11 -16.67 15.91
CA GLU A 137 -22.32 -17.65 14.84
C GLU A 137 -21.36 -17.47 13.65
N THR A 138 -20.61 -16.36 13.59
CA THR A 138 -19.67 -16.13 12.49
C THR A 138 -18.51 -17.11 12.57
N PRO A 139 -18.32 -18.00 11.57
CA PRO A 139 -17.27 -19.00 11.62
C PRO A 139 -15.88 -18.35 11.50
N MET A 140 -15.00 -18.64 12.46
CA MET A 140 -13.61 -18.18 12.45
C MET A 140 -12.86 -18.61 11.18
N THR A 141 -13.25 -19.73 10.60
CA THR A 141 -12.75 -20.22 9.31
C THR A 141 -12.97 -19.22 8.18
N SER A 142 -14.12 -18.52 8.11
CA SER A 142 -14.35 -17.48 7.08
C SER A 142 -13.37 -16.31 7.22
N ILE A 143 -13.05 -15.93 8.46
CA ILE A 143 -12.09 -14.86 8.75
C ILE A 143 -10.68 -15.29 8.36
N ALA A 144 -10.30 -16.54 8.69
CA ALA A 144 -9.02 -17.11 8.31
C ALA A 144 -8.86 -17.23 6.79
N VAL A 145 -9.90 -17.66 6.08
CA VAL A 145 -9.96 -17.69 4.60
C VAL A 145 -9.75 -16.28 4.04
N LEU A 146 -10.53 -15.30 4.51
CA LEU A 146 -10.41 -13.92 4.03
C LEU A 146 -9.01 -13.35 4.31
N MET A 147 -8.44 -13.62 5.50
CA MET A 147 -7.08 -13.18 5.85
C MET A 147 -6.04 -13.81 4.93
N SER A 148 -6.13 -15.12 4.69
CA SER A 148 -5.19 -15.83 3.82
C SER A 148 -5.15 -15.24 2.41
N VAL A 149 -6.33 -15.04 1.79
CA VAL A 149 -6.45 -14.49 0.44
C VAL A 149 -5.97 -13.03 0.43
N MET A 150 -6.41 -12.21 1.37
CA MET A 150 -6.02 -10.79 1.41
C MET A 150 -4.51 -10.61 1.64
N LEU A 151 -3.85 -11.50 2.39
CA LEU A 151 -2.40 -11.48 2.52
C LEU A 151 -1.67 -11.85 1.23
N PHE A 152 -2.21 -12.78 0.43
CA PHE A 152 -1.70 -13.03 -0.92
C PHE A 152 -1.83 -11.80 -1.80
N VAL A 153 -2.98 -11.11 -1.76
CA VAL A 153 -3.18 -9.86 -2.51
C VAL A 153 -2.17 -8.79 -2.07
N GLU A 154 -1.99 -8.60 -0.77
CA GLU A 154 -1.00 -7.67 -0.22
C GLU A 154 0.42 -8.02 -0.67
N ALA A 155 0.79 -9.31 -0.61
CA ALA A 155 2.09 -9.79 -1.06
C ALA A 155 2.34 -9.50 -2.55
N VAL A 156 1.36 -9.78 -3.43
CA VAL A 156 1.47 -9.51 -4.87
C VAL A 156 1.61 -8.02 -5.15
N LEU A 157 0.83 -7.18 -4.46
CA LEU A 157 0.92 -5.72 -4.57
C LEU A 157 2.32 -5.20 -4.17
N LEU A 158 2.89 -5.72 -3.09
CA LEU A 158 4.24 -5.39 -2.64
C LEU A 158 5.31 -5.87 -3.64
N LEU A 159 5.19 -7.09 -4.17
CA LEU A 159 6.13 -7.66 -5.15
C LEU A 159 6.16 -6.90 -6.48
N ARG A 160 5.02 -6.29 -6.87
CA ARG A 160 4.89 -5.48 -8.08
C ARG A 160 5.30 -4.01 -7.90
N THR A 161 5.66 -3.60 -6.69
CA THR A 161 6.05 -2.21 -6.42
C THR A 161 7.37 -1.88 -7.10
N SER A 162 7.39 -0.78 -7.86
CA SER A 162 8.57 -0.28 -8.58
C SER A 162 9.16 0.97 -7.93
N LYS A 163 10.39 1.35 -8.29
CA LYS A 163 11.07 2.56 -7.78
C LYS A 163 10.25 3.83 -7.99
N ALA A 164 9.56 3.94 -9.14
CA ALA A 164 8.73 5.08 -9.52
C ALA A 164 7.43 5.24 -8.69
N GLN A 165 7.11 4.26 -7.84
CA GLN A 165 5.90 4.26 -7.01
C GLN A 165 6.19 4.61 -5.54
N THR A 166 7.41 5.08 -5.25
CA THR A 166 7.86 5.47 -3.91
C THR A 166 8.14 6.97 -3.83
N PHE A 167 7.96 7.54 -2.65
CA PHE A 167 8.05 8.97 -2.40
C PHE A 167 9.41 9.31 -1.77
N PRO A 168 10.19 10.23 -2.36
CA PRO A 168 11.48 10.64 -1.83
C PRO A 168 11.29 11.53 -0.59
N GLU A 169 12.18 11.38 0.39
CA GLU A 169 12.25 12.19 1.60
C GLU A 169 13.69 12.64 1.89
N ARG A 170 13.88 13.90 2.28
CA ARG A 170 15.15 14.43 2.77
C ARG A 170 15.19 14.37 4.29
N ILE A 171 16.23 13.74 4.84
CA ILE A 171 16.43 13.60 6.29
C ILE A 171 17.86 14.01 6.65
N LYS A 172 18.00 14.77 7.73
CA LYS A 172 19.31 15.05 8.34
C LYS A 172 19.80 13.79 9.05
N GLY A 173 20.95 13.27 8.65
CA GLY A 173 21.62 12.17 9.33
C GLY A 173 22.15 12.59 10.70
N SER A 174 22.60 11.62 11.50
CA SER A 174 23.11 11.85 12.86
C SER A 174 24.32 12.79 12.92
N ARG A 175 25.03 12.97 11.79
CA ARG A 175 26.19 13.86 11.64
C ARG A 175 25.83 15.24 11.05
N GLY A 176 24.54 15.59 10.98
CA GLY A 176 24.05 16.84 10.41
C GLY A 176 24.00 16.89 8.88
N MET A 177 24.65 15.95 8.19
CA MET A 177 24.62 15.83 6.72
C MET A 177 23.24 15.43 6.19
N TRP A 178 22.82 16.01 5.08
CA TRP A 178 21.60 15.61 4.39
C TRP A 178 21.76 14.21 3.77
N THR A 179 20.77 13.36 4.01
CA THR A 179 20.64 12.03 3.44
C THR A 179 19.24 11.85 2.91
N GLY A 180 19.10 10.99 1.91
CA GLY A 180 17.81 10.65 1.32
C GLY A 180 17.25 9.37 1.93
N GLN A 181 15.95 9.19 1.79
CA GLN A 181 15.29 7.90 1.90
C GLN A 181 14.04 7.91 1.02
N HIS A 182 13.41 6.75 0.86
CA HIS A 182 12.11 6.66 0.21
C HIS A 182 11.07 6.09 1.15
N ARG A 183 9.88 6.66 1.15
CA ARG A 183 8.69 6.09 1.78
C ARG A 183 7.78 5.52 0.72
N SER A 184 7.24 4.34 0.95
CA SER A 184 6.11 3.82 0.18
C SER A 184 4.87 3.88 1.06
N THR A 185 3.84 4.57 0.57
CA THR A 185 2.53 4.70 1.23
C THR A 185 1.47 4.46 0.19
N LYS A 186 0.81 3.31 0.25
CA LYS A 186 -0.16 2.88 -0.77
C LYS A 186 -1.38 2.29 -0.11
N MET A 187 -2.51 2.47 -0.79
CA MET A 187 -3.79 1.87 -0.42
C MET A 187 -4.43 1.23 -1.64
N ALA A 188 -5.11 0.12 -1.40
CA ALA A 188 -5.82 -0.68 -2.37
C ALA A 188 -7.21 -1.01 -1.82
N ILE A 189 -8.21 -0.97 -2.69
CA ILE A 189 -9.57 -1.40 -2.38
C ILE A 189 -9.81 -2.65 -3.22
N VAL A 190 -10.06 -3.78 -2.56
CA VAL A 190 -10.30 -5.09 -3.17
C VAL A 190 -11.80 -5.37 -3.08
N PRO A 191 -12.58 -5.04 -4.13
CA PRO A 191 -14.01 -5.31 -4.14
C PRO A 191 -14.26 -6.80 -4.40
N PHE A 192 -14.96 -7.48 -3.50
CA PHE A 192 -15.37 -8.87 -3.72
C PHE A 192 -16.82 -9.08 -3.29
N VAL A 193 -17.49 -10.03 -3.93
CA VAL A 193 -18.88 -10.42 -3.64
C VAL A 193 -18.89 -11.59 -2.68
N ALA A 194 -19.71 -11.51 -1.64
CA ALA A 194 -19.98 -12.59 -0.69
C ALA A 194 -21.48 -12.80 -0.50
N LEU A 195 -21.84 -13.92 0.13
CA LEU A 195 -23.21 -14.17 0.56
C LEU A 195 -23.43 -13.54 1.94
N PHE A 196 -24.66 -13.16 2.24
CA PHE A 196 -25.09 -12.87 3.60
C PHE A 196 -26.45 -13.55 3.87
N PRO A 197 -26.75 -13.88 5.14
CA PRO A 197 -27.95 -14.63 5.53
C PRO A 197 -29.15 -13.68 5.60
N ALA A 198 -29.59 -13.25 4.42
CA ALA A 198 -30.84 -12.53 4.21
C ALA A 198 -30.98 -12.25 2.71
N GLY A 199 -31.95 -12.88 2.05
CA GLY A 199 -32.22 -12.59 0.65
C GLY A 199 -33.22 -13.53 0.03
N SER A 200 -33.08 -13.70 -1.28
CA SER A 200 -34.02 -14.44 -2.12
C SER A 200 -33.36 -15.59 -2.88
N ILE A 201 -32.05 -15.81 -2.67
CA ILE A 201 -31.29 -16.90 -3.29
C ILE A 201 -31.41 -18.12 -2.38
N GLU A 202 -32.02 -19.19 -2.89
CA GLU A 202 -32.08 -20.48 -2.21
C GLU A 202 -30.77 -21.26 -2.41
N ALA A 203 -30.57 -22.28 -1.57
CA ALA A 203 -29.43 -23.19 -1.69
C ALA A 203 -29.41 -23.87 -3.07
N LEU A 204 -28.31 -23.70 -3.82
CA LEU A 204 -28.15 -24.30 -5.14
C LEU A 204 -27.91 -25.82 -5.10
N ALA A 205 -27.42 -26.32 -3.96
CA ALA A 205 -27.14 -27.74 -3.74
C ALA A 205 -27.11 -28.06 -2.23
N SER A 206 -27.24 -29.33 -1.86
CA SER A 206 -27.24 -29.78 -0.46
C SER A 206 -25.91 -29.56 0.29
N TRP A 207 -24.82 -29.36 -0.42
CA TRP A 207 -23.48 -29.07 0.14
C TRP A 207 -23.15 -27.57 0.15
N TRP A 208 -24.03 -26.72 -0.40
CA TRP A 208 -23.82 -25.29 -0.56
C TRP A 208 -24.85 -24.52 0.28
N PRO A 209 -24.42 -23.61 1.17
CA PRO A 209 -23.05 -23.13 1.41
C PRO A 209 -22.15 -24.12 2.18
N LEU A 210 -20.84 -24.15 1.93
CA LEU A 210 -19.91 -25.02 2.67
C LEU A 210 -19.82 -24.63 4.17
N LEU A 211 -20.06 -23.35 4.47
CA LEU A 211 -20.06 -22.77 5.82
C LEU A 211 -21.49 -22.32 6.15
N HIS A 212 -22.28 -23.24 6.73
CA HIS A 212 -23.69 -23.00 7.05
C HIS A 212 -23.84 -22.06 8.25
N ILE A 213 -24.68 -21.03 8.10
CA ILE A 213 -25.15 -20.16 9.19
C ILE A 213 -26.68 -20.19 9.14
N GLY A 214 -27.29 -21.23 9.73
CA GLY A 214 -28.70 -21.33 10.15
C GLY A 214 -29.85 -21.13 9.14
N GLU A 215 -29.68 -20.36 8.07
CA GLU A 215 -30.74 -19.89 7.18
C GLU A 215 -30.67 -20.54 5.79
N GLU A 216 -31.83 -20.71 5.18
CA GLU A 216 -32.00 -21.32 3.85
C GLU A 216 -32.05 -20.28 2.70
N SER A 217 -32.02 -18.97 3.04
CA SER A 217 -32.10 -17.88 2.07
C SER A 217 -30.89 -16.94 2.15
N PHE A 218 -30.32 -16.62 0.99
CA PHE A 218 -29.10 -15.83 0.89
C PHE A 218 -29.31 -14.60 0.00
N GLY A 219 -28.56 -13.55 0.31
CA GLY A 219 -28.43 -12.36 -0.52
C GLY A 219 -26.98 -12.12 -0.91
N LEU A 220 -26.77 -11.21 -1.88
CA LEU A 220 -25.42 -10.79 -2.29
C LEU A 220 -25.02 -9.49 -1.63
N VAL A 221 -23.76 -9.42 -1.21
CA VAL A 221 -23.13 -8.20 -0.70
C VAL A 221 -21.79 -7.97 -1.38
N LEU A 222 -21.57 -6.76 -1.89
CA LEU A 222 -20.28 -6.33 -2.41
C LEU A 222 -19.49 -5.65 -1.29
N VAL A 223 -18.34 -6.23 -0.94
CA VAL A 223 -17.46 -5.77 0.13
C VAL A 223 -16.21 -5.13 -0.49
N PRO A 224 -16.01 -3.81 -0.33
CA PRO A 224 -14.84 -3.09 -0.81
C PRO A 224 -13.73 -3.14 0.26
N PHE A 225 -13.07 -4.29 0.40
CA PHE A 225 -12.07 -4.52 1.44
C PHE A 225 -10.85 -3.62 1.26
N VAL A 226 -10.45 -2.92 2.34
CA VAL A 226 -9.37 -1.93 2.27
C VAL A 226 -8.06 -2.55 2.77
N ILE A 227 -7.03 -2.54 1.91
CA ILE A 227 -5.66 -2.94 2.24
C ILE A 227 -4.75 -1.73 2.10
N GLY A 228 -3.80 -1.57 3.01
CA GLY A 228 -2.79 -0.53 2.93
C GLY A 228 -1.47 -0.99 3.51
N TRP A 229 -0.41 -0.36 3.03
CA TRP A 229 0.93 -0.60 3.55
C TRP A 229 1.72 0.70 3.59
N GLU A 230 2.62 0.75 4.56
CA GLU A 230 3.58 1.84 4.71
C GLU A 230 4.93 1.29 5.17
N TRP A 231 6.00 1.64 4.46
CA TRP A 231 7.36 1.30 4.83
C TRP A 231 8.34 2.35 4.33
N VAL A 232 9.54 2.36 4.92
CA VAL A 232 10.62 3.30 4.61
C VAL A 232 11.84 2.51 4.19
N ALA A 233 12.37 2.80 3.00
CA ALA A 233 13.63 2.29 2.51
C ALA A 233 14.71 3.37 2.71
N LYS A 234 15.61 3.13 3.66
CA LYS A 234 16.72 3.99 3.98
C LYS A 234 18.04 3.39 3.53
N GLY A 235 18.31 2.12 3.85
CA GLY A 235 19.61 1.47 3.64
C GLY A 235 19.73 0.67 2.35
N GLN A 236 18.64 0.53 1.60
CA GLN A 236 18.59 -0.25 0.35
C GLN A 236 17.75 0.46 -0.70
N SER A 237 17.84 -0.01 -1.95
CA SER A 237 16.95 0.50 -2.99
C SER A 237 15.48 0.18 -2.67
N PRO A 238 14.54 1.11 -2.92
CA PRO A 238 13.15 0.97 -2.48
C PRO A 238 12.45 -0.27 -3.05
N GLU A 239 12.81 -0.64 -4.28
CA GLU A 239 12.31 -1.83 -4.95
C GLU A 239 12.75 -3.13 -4.24
N LYS A 240 14.01 -3.19 -3.80
CA LYS A 240 14.54 -4.37 -3.08
C LYS A 240 13.83 -4.54 -1.73
N VAL A 241 13.57 -3.43 -1.03
CA VAL A 241 12.80 -3.44 0.23
C VAL A 241 11.38 -3.94 -0.01
N ALA A 242 10.67 -3.39 -1.00
CA ALA A 242 9.32 -3.81 -1.36
C ALA A 242 9.23 -5.31 -1.66
N LYS A 243 10.14 -5.80 -2.52
CA LYS A 243 10.19 -7.23 -2.88
C LYS A 243 10.52 -8.12 -1.68
N THR A 244 11.38 -7.67 -0.77
CA THR A 244 11.71 -8.44 0.45
C THR A 244 10.51 -8.57 1.38
N ILE A 245 9.82 -7.46 1.68
CA ILE A 245 8.60 -7.47 2.49
C ILE A 245 7.51 -8.30 1.81
N GLY A 246 7.35 -8.15 0.49
CA GLY A 246 6.39 -8.91 -0.31
C GLY A 246 6.64 -10.42 -0.24
N ARG A 247 7.90 -10.87 -0.39
CA ARG A 247 8.26 -12.29 -0.27
C ARG A 247 7.97 -12.85 1.13
N HIS A 248 8.33 -12.13 2.18
CA HIS A 248 8.01 -12.59 3.54
C HIS A 248 6.50 -12.63 3.78
N THR A 249 5.76 -11.63 3.29
CA THR A 249 4.29 -11.60 3.38
C THR A 249 3.67 -12.77 2.61
N PHE A 250 4.23 -13.13 1.45
CA PHE A 250 3.82 -14.30 0.67
C PHE A 250 4.02 -15.61 1.43
N VAL A 251 5.18 -15.78 2.10
CA VAL A 251 5.45 -16.96 2.94
C VAL A 251 4.47 -17.04 4.11
N VAL A 252 4.19 -15.91 4.78
CA VAL A 252 3.17 -15.86 5.84
C VAL A 252 1.80 -16.22 5.27
N ALA A 253 1.43 -15.71 4.09
CA ALA A 253 0.15 -16.04 3.44
C ALA A 253 0.02 -17.55 3.15
N ILE A 254 1.08 -18.20 2.68
CA ILE A 254 1.11 -19.67 2.51
C ILE A 254 0.88 -20.38 3.83
N PHE A 255 1.58 -19.98 4.88
CA PHE A 255 1.47 -20.61 6.20
C PHE A 255 0.05 -20.45 6.79
N VAL A 256 -0.52 -19.25 6.68
CA VAL A 256 -1.90 -18.96 7.10
C VAL A 256 -2.90 -19.77 6.27
N LEU A 257 -2.69 -19.91 4.96
CA LEU A 257 -3.54 -20.72 4.09
C LEU A 257 -3.52 -22.20 4.49
N LEU A 258 -2.35 -22.78 4.76
CA LEU A 258 -2.23 -24.18 5.19
C LEU A 258 -2.99 -24.44 6.50
N LEU A 259 -2.86 -23.53 7.48
CA LEU A 259 -3.62 -23.61 8.73
C LEU A 259 -5.13 -23.45 8.49
N THR A 260 -5.51 -22.55 7.58
CA THR A 260 -6.91 -22.32 7.22
C THR A 260 -7.52 -23.57 6.58
N ILE A 261 -6.82 -24.22 5.65
CA ILE A 261 -7.27 -25.49 5.04
C ILE A 261 -7.40 -26.57 6.12
N GLY A 262 -6.42 -26.68 7.03
CA GLY A 262 -6.49 -27.61 8.16
C GLY A 262 -7.66 -27.33 9.11
N SER A 263 -8.13 -26.08 9.19
CA SER A 263 -9.27 -25.69 10.04
C SER A 263 -10.61 -26.28 9.59
N ILE A 264 -10.72 -26.72 8.33
CA ILE A 264 -11.89 -27.44 7.82
C ILE A 264 -12.06 -28.77 8.55
N ILE A 265 -10.95 -29.42 8.92
CA ILE A 265 -10.95 -30.70 9.63
C ILE A 265 -10.92 -30.47 11.15
N TYR A 266 -10.12 -29.50 11.63
CA TYR A 266 -9.96 -29.19 13.04
C TYR A 266 -10.17 -27.70 13.30
N ASN A 267 -11.39 -27.31 13.67
CA ASN A 267 -11.83 -25.91 13.77
C ASN A 267 -10.84 -24.97 14.52
N PRO A 268 -10.22 -25.34 15.66
CA PRO A 268 -9.28 -24.45 16.37
C PRO A 268 -8.06 -24.00 15.54
N LEU A 269 -7.72 -24.69 14.45
CA LEU A 269 -6.67 -24.24 13.52
C LEU A 269 -7.01 -22.89 12.86
N SER A 270 -8.28 -22.50 12.77
CA SER A 270 -8.69 -21.20 12.23
C SER A 270 -8.15 -20.05 13.09
N LEU A 271 -8.21 -20.19 14.42
CA LEU A 271 -7.64 -19.23 15.36
C LEU A 271 -6.11 -19.21 15.28
N ALA A 272 -5.48 -20.38 15.12
CA ALA A 272 -4.04 -20.48 14.90
C ALA A 272 -3.62 -19.77 13.59
N ALA A 273 -4.42 -19.89 12.53
CA ALA A 273 -4.18 -19.20 11.26
C ALA A 273 -4.23 -17.67 11.42
N ILE A 274 -5.26 -17.15 12.10
CA ILE A 274 -5.42 -15.73 12.41
C ILE A 274 -4.25 -15.23 13.26
N GLY A 275 -3.89 -15.96 14.31
CA GLY A 275 -2.76 -15.65 15.18
C GLY A 275 -1.43 -15.63 14.41
N ALA A 276 -1.19 -16.63 13.56
CA ALA A 276 0.00 -16.69 12.71
C ALA A 276 0.08 -15.52 11.72
N GLY A 277 -1.06 -15.10 11.15
CA GLY A 277 -1.11 -13.92 10.28
C GLY A 277 -0.77 -12.62 11.01
N LEU A 278 -1.26 -12.45 12.25
CA LEU A 278 -0.97 -11.29 13.10
C LEU A 278 0.49 -11.26 13.54
N VAL A 279 0.99 -12.36 14.12
CA VAL A 279 2.38 -12.49 14.59
C VAL A 279 3.35 -12.38 13.43
N GLY A 280 3.07 -13.05 12.31
CA GLY A 280 3.87 -12.98 11.10
C GLY A 280 4.00 -11.55 10.59
N ARG A 281 2.92 -10.76 10.59
CA ARG A 281 2.97 -9.36 10.18
C ARG A 281 3.83 -8.50 11.11
N ILE A 282 3.68 -8.67 12.42
CA ILE A 282 4.49 -7.96 13.42
C ILE A 282 5.97 -8.32 13.24
N PHE A 283 6.27 -9.61 13.07
CA PHE A 283 7.63 -10.10 12.86
C PHE A 283 8.29 -9.50 11.61
N ILE A 284 7.56 -9.44 10.48
CA ILE A 284 8.03 -8.79 9.25
C ILE A 284 8.37 -7.32 9.51
N GLN A 285 7.52 -6.59 10.25
CA GLN A 285 7.73 -5.18 10.53
C GLN A 285 8.95 -4.93 11.43
N VAL A 286 9.16 -5.79 12.43
CA VAL A 286 10.33 -5.74 13.32
C VAL A 286 11.61 -6.04 12.54
N LEU A 287 11.64 -7.13 11.78
CA LEU A 287 12.79 -7.49 10.94
C LEU A 287 13.16 -6.39 9.96
N HIS A 288 12.17 -5.78 9.32
CA HIS A 288 12.37 -4.65 8.42
C HIS A 288 13.01 -3.46 9.15
N ARG A 289 12.48 -3.08 10.32
CA ARG A 289 13.02 -1.97 11.10
C ARG A 289 14.47 -2.19 11.52
N LEU A 290 14.83 -3.42 11.89
CA LEU A 290 16.20 -3.77 12.26
C LEU A 290 17.17 -3.66 11.07
N LYS A 291 16.75 -4.07 9.88
CA LYS A 291 17.58 -3.99 8.65
C LYS A 291 17.79 -2.55 8.16
N GLU A 292 16.78 -1.69 8.29
CA GLU A 292 16.83 -0.31 7.78
C GLU A 292 17.52 0.68 8.74
N GLY A 293 18.05 0.22 9.87
CA GLY A 293 18.79 1.04 10.85
C GLY A 293 20.19 1.50 10.40
N GLY A 294 20.70 0.98 9.27
CA GLY A 294 22.06 1.21 8.78
C GLY A 294 22.31 2.56 8.09
N GLN A 295 23.44 2.63 7.36
CA GLN A 295 23.79 3.77 6.52
C GLN A 295 22.75 3.97 5.42
N SER A 296 22.47 5.23 5.07
CA SER A 296 21.52 5.53 3.98
C SER A 296 22.11 5.15 2.62
N PHE A 297 21.32 4.46 1.81
CA PHE A 297 21.55 4.18 0.41
C PHE A 297 21.64 5.46 -0.43
N PHE A 298 20.93 6.51 -0.02
CA PHE A 298 20.96 7.82 -0.64
C PHE A 298 21.86 8.77 0.16
N SER A 299 23.15 8.42 0.21
CA SER A 299 24.19 9.27 0.81
C SER A 299 24.89 10.11 -0.27
N PRO A 300 25.47 11.27 0.12
CA PRO A 300 26.35 12.03 -0.75
C PRO A 300 27.50 11.17 -1.28
N ASP A 301 27.83 11.30 -2.56
CA ASP A 301 28.88 10.52 -3.22
C ASP A 301 29.88 11.48 -3.88
N ALA A 302 31.17 11.35 -3.54
CA ALA A 302 32.20 12.23 -4.09
C ALA A 302 32.38 12.09 -5.61
N ARG A 303 31.89 10.98 -6.20
CA ARG A 303 32.05 10.66 -7.63
C ARG A 303 31.05 11.41 -8.52
N GLY A 304 29.91 11.84 -7.98
CA GLY A 304 28.84 12.47 -8.77
C GLY A 304 27.62 12.88 -7.96
N LEU A 305 26.59 13.36 -8.65
CA LEU A 305 25.33 13.83 -8.06
C LEU A 305 24.26 12.72 -8.06
N ARG A 306 23.79 12.31 -6.88
CA ARG A 306 22.82 11.20 -6.73
C ARG A 306 21.38 11.67 -6.87
N VAL A 307 20.61 11.02 -7.75
CA VAL A 307 19.19 11.29 -7.97
C VAL A 307 18.37 10.70 -6.81
N LEU A 308 17.73 11.56 -6.03
CA LEU A 308 16.83 11.16 -4.95
C LEU A 308 15.42 10.89 -5.51
N GLY A 309 14.94 11.68 -6.46
CA GLY A 309 13.60 11.52 -7.00
C GLY A 309 13.47 12.07 -8.41
N VAL A 310 12.42 11.64 -9.10
CA VAL A 310 12.09 12.12 -10.43
C VAL A 310 10.61 12.47 -10.44
N ILE A 311 10.28 13.70 -10.84
CA ILE A 311 8.90 14.16 -10.97
C ILE A 311 8.22 13.37 -12.10
N PRO A 312 7.10 12.68 -11.87
CA PRO A 312 6.41 11.95 -12.92
C PRO A 312 6.04 12.85 -14.10
N LYS A 313 6.17 12.31 -15.31
CA LYS A 313 5.91 13.01 -16.59
C LYS A 313 6.87 14.19 -16.89
N SER A 314 7.91 14.41 -16.07
CA SER A 314 8.94 15.41 -16.34
C SER A 314 9.87 14.99 -17.49
N PRO A 315 10.69 15.92 -18.02
CA PRO A 315 11.73 15.58 -18.98
C PRO A 315 12.68 14.48 -18.53
N GLY A 316 13.11 14.49 -17.27
CA GLY A 316 13.96 13.46 -16.67
C GLY A 316 13.28 12.09 -16.61
N ALA A 317 11.97 12.06 -16.35
CA ALA A 317 11.20 10.81 -16.40
C ALA A 317 11.11 10.23 -17.83
N GLN A 318 10.93 11.08 -18.84
CA GLN A 318 10.89 10.68 -20.25
C GLN A 318 12.26 10.17 -20.75
N MET A 319 13.33 10.73 -20.20
CA MET A 319 14.70 10.26 -20.38
C MET A 319 14.97 8.90 -19.69
N GLY A 320 14.05 8.42 -18.87
CA GLY A 320 14.18 7.15 -18.16
C GLY A 320 15.19 7.21 -17.02
N LEU A 321 15.46 8.40 -16.45
CA LEU A 321 16.24 8.53 -15.22
C LEU A 321 15.44 7.93 -14.06
N THR A 322 16.14 7.23 -13.17
CA THR A 322 15.51 6.54 -12.03
C THR A 322 16.12 6.95 -10.70
N PRO A 323 15.33 6.97 -9.61
CA PRO A 323 15.87 7.20 -8.27
C PRO A 323 16.94 6.18 -7.92
N GLY A 324 18.06 6.66 -7.38
CA GLY A 324 19.22 5.85 -7.01
C GLY A 324 20.39 5.96 -8.00
N GLU A 325 20.15 6.44 -9.22
CA GLU A 325 21.23 6.66 -10.20
C GLU A 325 22.16 7.80 -9.79
N LEU A 326 23.43 7.68 -10.18
CA LEU A 326 24.48 8.65 -9.93
C LEU A 326 24.86 9.37 -11.23
N ILE A 327 24.58 10.67 -11.33
CA ILE A 327 24.99 11.49 -12.45
C ILE A 327 26.47 11.84 -12.28
N VAL A 328 27.32 11.36 -13.20
CA VAL A 328 28.78 11.56 -13.11
C VAL A 328 29.21 12.74 -13.97
N ARG A 329 28.68 12.84 -15.19
CA ARG A 329 29.01 13.92 -16.14
C ARG A 329 27.79 14.40 -16.90
N VAL A 330 27.81 15.68 -17.25
CA VAL A 330 26.86 16.31 -18.17
C VAL A 330 27.69 17.05 -19.21
N ASN A 331 27.46 16.79 -20.50
CA ASN A 331 28.17 17.45 -21.60
C ASN A 331 29.71 17.40 -21.42
N ALA A 332 30.23 16.22 -21.05
CA ALA A 332 31.62 15.95 -20.73
C ALA A 332 32.20 16.70 -19.50
N ARG A 333 31.43 17.49 -18.75
CA ARG A 333 31.86 18.09 -17.48
C ARG A 333 31.45 17.23 -16.29
N GLN A 334 32.34 17.04 -15.32
CA GLN A 334 32.01 16.34 -14.08
C GLN A 334 31.09 17.22 -13.22
N VAL A 335 30.03 16.62 -12.66
CA VAL A 335 29.05 17.31 -11.82
C VAL A 335 28.96 16.65 -10.46
N ARG A 336 29.00 17.44 -9.40
CA ARG A 336 28.89 16.95 -8.01
C ARG A 336 27.79 17.64 -7.22
N THR A 337 27.38 18.84 -7.66
CA THR A 337 26.34 19.63 -7.02
C THR A 337 25.20 19.92 -7.99
N GLU A 338 24.02 20.22 -7.46
CA GLU A 338 22.85 20.60 -8.25
C GLU A 338 23.12 21.84 -9.12
N ARG A 339 23.86 22.83 -8.58
CA ARG A 339 24.28 24.01 -9.34
C ARG A 339 25.15 23.65 -10.55
N GLN A 340 26.19 22.84 -10.36
CA GLN A 340 27.07 22.39 -11.45
C GLN A 340 26.30 21.61 -12.52
N PHE A 341 25.30 20.83 -12.10
CA PHE A 341 24.45 20.08 -13.00
C PHE A 341 23.66 21.00 -13.95
N TYR A 342 22.97 22.02 -13.42
CA TYR A 342 22.21 22.94 -14.24
C TYR A 342 23.09 23.88 -15.07
N GLU A 343 24.23 24.34 -14.54
CA GLU A 343 25.23 25.08 -15.32
C GLU A 343 25.73 24.26 -16.51
N ALA A 344 26.00 22.96 -16.32
CA ALA A 344 26.45 22.09 -17.39
C ALA A 344 25.38 21.82 -18.47
N LEU A 345 24.10 21.84 -18.10
CA LEU A 345 22.97 21.72 -19.03
C LEU A 345 22.76 22.96 -19.91
N GLN A 346 23.13 24.16 -19.41
CA GLN A 346 22.97 25.42 -20.14
C GLN A 346 24.02 25.64 -21.24
N LEU A 347 25.17 24.95 -21.15
CA LEU A 347 26.30 25.18 -22.07
C LEU A 347 26.06 24.66 -23.49
N ASN A 348 25.17 23.67 -23.67
CA ASN A 348 24.89 23.08 -24.97
C ASN A 348 23.42 23.30 -25.35
N GLY A 349 23.16 24.11 -26.37
CA GLY A 349 21.81 24.46 -26.81
C GLY A 349 21.07 23.38 -27.63
N GLY A 350 21.78 22.35 -28.13
CA GLY A 350 21.19 21.33 -29.03
C GLY A 350 20.83 20.02 -28.34
N PHE A 351 21.82 19.33 -27.79
CA PHE A 351 21.64 18.02 -27.15
C PHE A 351 22.39 17.97 -25.82
N ASN A 352 21.68 17.56 -24.77
CA ASN A 352 22.27 17.30 -23.47
C ASN A 352 22.58 15.82 -23.32
N LYS A 353 23.87 15.49 -23.22
CA LYS A 353 24.34 14.13 -22.95
C LYS A 353 24.68 14.00 -21.47
N ILE A 354 23.94 13.14 -20.78
CA ILE A 354 24.12 12.85 -19.35
C ILE A 354 24.71 11.45 -19.21
N GLU A 355 25.81 11.35 -18.49
CA GLU A 355 26.43 10.09 -18.09
C GLU A 355 25.94 9.73 -16.68
N VAL A 356 25.19 8.64 -16.56
CA VAL A 356 24.69 8.14 -15.29
C VAL A 356 25.27 6.77 -14.99
N ARG A 357 25.45 6.49 -13.70
CA ARG A 357 25.74 5.15 -13.19
C ARG A 357 24.54 4.60 -12.48
N ASP A 358 24.20 3.37 -12.77
CA ASP A 358 23.13 2.65 -12.07
C ASP A 358 23.57 2.16 -10.68
N GLU A 359 22.69 1.40 -10.03
CA GLU A 359 22.96 0.81 -8.71
C GLU A 359 24.06 -0.27 -8.73
N TRP A 360 24.37 -0.83 -9.90
CA TRP A 360 25.40 -1.84 -10.12
C TRP A 360 26.74 -1.22 -10.54
N GLY A 361 26.76 0.09 -10.82
CA GLY A 361 27.94 0.84 -11.23
C GLY A 361 28.18 0.83 -12.75
N GLU A 362 27.24 0.31 -13.54
CA GLU A 362 27.32 0.32 -15.00
C GLU A 362 27.04 1.72 -15.53
N ASN A 363 27.82 2.16 -16.52
CA ASN A 363 27.64 3.46 -17.14
C ASN A 363 26.52 3.38 -18.19
N ARG A 364 25.54 4.27 -18.06
CA ARG A 364 24.46 4.48 -19.03
C ARG A 364 24.50 5.92 -19.52
N TYR A 365 24.27 6.11 -20.81
CA TYR A 365 24.16 7.43 -21.42
C TYR A 365 22.71 7.74 -21.71
N VAL A 366 22.30 8.94 -21.33
CA VAL A 366 20.94 9.42 -21.58
C VAL A 366 21.02 10.75 -22.31
N GLN A 367 20.24 10.89 -23.38
CA GLN A 367 20.29 12.05 -24.26
C GLN A 367 18.89 12.61 -24.50
N ARG A 368 18.79 13.93 -24.57
CA ARG A 368 17.56 14.64 -24.94
C ARG A 368 17.91 15.90 -25.72
N ALA A 369 17.14 16.19 -26.76
CA ALA A 369 17.17 17.47 -27.44
C ALA A 369 16.51 18.54 -26.54
N LEU A 370 17.18 19.68 -26.34
CA LEU A 370 16.56 20.79 -25.62
C LEU A 370 15.63 21.53 -26.60
N TYR A 371 14.34 21.66 -26.28
CA TYR A 371 13.41 22.43 -27.11
C TYR A 371 13.36 23.89 -26.64
N GLU A 372 13.33 24.82 -27.59
CA GLU A 372 13.23 26.25 -27.35
C GLU A 372 11.97 26.57 -26.51
N GLY A 373 12.14 27.21 -25.35
CA GLY A 373 11.06 27.57 -24.43
C GLY A 373 10.71 26.55 -23.34
N GLU A 374 11.32 25.35 -23.32
CA GLU A 374 11.18 24.43 -22.18
C GLU A 374 11.99 24.94 -20.97
N HIS A 375 11.41 24.85 -19.77
CA HIS A 375 12.13 25.15 -18.54
C HIS A 375 13.29 24.15 -18.36
N TYR A 376 14.50 24.63 -18.06
CA TYR A 376 15.72 23.81 -17.96
C TYR A 376 15.69 22.76 -16.83
N GLU A 377 14.68 22.79 -15.98
CA GLU A 377 14.48 21.81 -14.93
C GLU A 377 14.02 20.48 -15.53
N LEU A 378 14.91 19.47 -15.49
CA LEU A 378 14.57 18.10 -15.89
C LEU A 378 13.58 17.42 -14.91
N GLY A 379 13.11 18.14 -13.89
CA GLY A 379 12.24 17.62 -12.83
C GLY A 379 12.93 16.52 -12.01
N LEU A 380 14.23 16.68 -11.78
CA LEU A 380 15.02 15.82 -10.90
C LEU A 380 15.08 16.43 -9.52
N VAL A 381 15.14 15.57 -8.51
CA VAL A 381 15.19 15.96 -7.11
C VAL A 381 16.44 15.35 -6.49
N PHE A 382 17.24 16.18 -5.83
CA PHE A 382 18.54 15.80 -5.27
C PHE A 382 18.55 15.81 -3.74
N LEU A 383 19.68 15.38 -3.14
CA LEU A 383 19.86 15.26 -1.70
C LEU A 383 19.98 16.60 -0.98
N GLU A 384 20.77 17.52 -1.53
CA GLU A 384 21.01 18.81 -0.92
C GLU A 384 19.80 19.73 -1.17
N PRO A 385 19.38 20.50 -0.15
CA PRO A 385 18.45 21.59 -0.40
C PRO A 385 19.12 22.62 -1.32
N PRO A 386 18.35 23.29 -2.20
CA PRO A 386 18.91 24.39 -2.98
C PRO A 386 19.52 25.41 -2.01
N GLU A 387 20.75 25.86 -2.28
CA GLU A 387 21.33 27.02 -1.62
C GLU A 387 20.39 28.19 -1.88
N ARG A 388 19.52 28.53 -0.92
CA ARG A 388 18.95 29.87 -0.90
C ARG A 388 20.12 30.77 -0.59
N GLU A 389 20.48 31.65 -1.53
CA GLU A 389 21.19 32.85 -1.15
C GLU A 389 20.38 33.48 -0.02
N GLU A 390 20.91 33.41 1.20
CA GLU A 390 20.51 34.34 2.23
C GLU A 390 20.83 35.70 1.61
N THR A 391 19.79 36.40 1.14
CA THR A 391 19.90 37.81 0.84
C THR A 391 20.39 38.44 2.13
N VAL A 392 21.70 38.68 2.20
CA VAL A 392 22.34 39.48 3.24
C VAL A 392 21.53 40.76 3.25
N GLY A 393 20.79 40.97 4.32
CA GLY A 393 20.08 42.21 4.55
C GLY A 393 21.12 43.32 4.55
N LEU A 394 21.28 43.99 3.41
CA LEU A 394 21.86 45.32 3.33
C LEU A 394 20.89 46.23 4.07
N TYR A 395 21.06 46.30 5.39
CA TYR A 395 20.67 47.47 6.14
C TYR A 395 21.66 48.57 5.76
N VAL A 396 21.19 49.53 4.94
CA VAL A 396 21.72 50.89 4.91
C VAL A 396 20.68 51.77 5.58
#